data_AF-A0A965FSE7-F1
#
_entry.id   AF-A0A965FSE7-F1
#
_cell.length_a   1.000
_cell.length_b   1.000
_cell.length_c   1.000
_cell.angle_alpha   90.00
_cell.angle_beta   90.00
_cell.angle_gamma   90.00
#
_symmetry.space_group_name_H-M   'P 1'
#
loop_
_entity.id
_entity.type
_entity.pdbx_description
1 polymer ?
#
loop_
_entity_poly.entity_id
_entity_poly.type
_entity_poly.pdbx_seq_one_letter_code
_entity_poly.pdbx_strand_id
1 'polypeptide(L)'
;VKALTYDMQIWKDSLAGTSTGQPGQLPPYKSIYSNWASNKPGWLPDFVGLVRGQLDQAKCIDNHLFGLQQFIIGQSVWETYLKGEEKNPRVAMQNVVDAVHAEMKRG
;
A
#
# COMPACT_ATOMS: atom_id res chain seq x y z
N VAL A 1 -7.49 -10.31 -19.53
CA VAL A 1 -6.07 -10.36 -19.06
C VAL A 1 -5.09 -9.77 -20.07
N LYS A 2 -5.18 -10.07 -21.38
CA LYS A 2 -4.27 -9.50 -22.41
C LYS A 2 -4.12 -7.97 -22.34
N ALA A 3 -5.20 -7.23 -22.15
CA ALA A 3 -5.15 -5.77 -22.01
C ALA A 3 -4.22 -5.34 -20.86
N LEU A 4 -4.34 -5.96 -19.68
CA LEU A 4 -3.46 -5.66 -18.53
C LEU A 4 -1.99 -6.06 -18.75
N THR A 5 -1.69 -6.90 -19.75
CA THR A 5 -0.32 -7.36 -20.04
C THR A 5 0.32 -6.58 -21.19
N TYR A 6 -0.47 -6.18 -22.19
CA TYR A 6 0.05 -5.65 -23.47
C TYR A 6 -0.38 -4.22 -23.75
N ASP A 7 -1.44 -3.72 -23.12
CA ASP A 7 -1.87 -2.32 -23.29
C ASP A 7 -1.15 -1.43 -22.29
N MET A 8 -0.10 -0.75 -22.77
CA MET A 8 0.69 0.18 -21.94
C MET A 8 -0.07 1.47 -21.62
N GLN A 9 -1.14 1.79 -22.34
CA GLN A 9 -1.95 2.97 -22.05
C GLN A 9 -2.64 2.82 -20.69
N ILE A 10 -3.13 1.63 -20.36
CA ILE A 10 -3.70 1.31 -19.04
C ILE A 10 -2.69 1.63 -17.93
N TRP A 11 -1.43 1.22 -18.09
CA TRP A 11 -0.42 1.44 -17.07
C TRP A 11 0.08 2.88 -17.00
N LYS A 12 0.14 3.57 -18.14
CA LYS A 12 0.42 5.00 -18.18
C LYS A 12 -0.64 5.77 -17.39
N ASP A 13 -1.92 5.50 -17.65
CA ASP A 13 -3.03 6.17 -16.98
C ASP A 13 -3.10 5.82 -15.48
N SER A 14 -2.83 4.55 -15.14
CA SER A 14 -2.75 4.05 -13.77
C SER A 14 -1.63 4.70 -12.95
N LEU A 15 -0.50 5.03 -13.57
CA LEU A 15 0.69 5.56 -12.89
C LEU A 15 0.80 7.08 -12.92
N ALA A 16 0.52 7.70 -14.07
CA ALA A 16 0.59 9.15 -14.26
C ALA A 16 -0.73 9.85 -13.89
N GLY A 17 -1.82 9.09 -13.81
CA GLY A 17 -3.16 9.61 -13.51
C GLY A 17 -3.87 10.13 -14.75
N THR A 18 -5.16 10.34 -14.61
CA THR A 18 -6.01 11.00 -15.60
C THR A 18 -6.80 12.11 -14.91
N SER A 19 -7.58 12.89 -15.66
CA SER A 19 -8.47 13.91 -15.06
C SER A 19 -9.49 13.34 -14.07
N THR A 20 -9.76 12.04 -14.13
CA THR A 20 -10.78 11.35 -13.31
C THR A 20 -10.23 10.18 -12.49
N GLY A 21 -8.97 9.79 -12.67
CA GLY A 21 -8.36 8.61 -12.07
C GLY A 21 -7.26 8.95 -11.07
N GLN A 22 -7.26 8.25 -9.93
CA GLN A 22 -6.20 8.36 -8.92
C GLN A 22 -4.94 7.61 -9.40
N PRO A 23 -3.78 8.28 -9.51
CA PRO A 23 -2.53 7.65 -9.92
C PRO A 23 -1.93 6.75 -8.84
N GLY A 24 -1.00 5.89 -9.25
CA GLY A 24 -0.06 5.20 -8.36
C GLY A 24 -0.21 3.68 -8.32
N GLN A 25 -1.15 3.11 -9.06
CA GLN A 25 -1.33 1.66 -9.08
C GLN A 25 -0.30 1.00 -10.01
N LEU A 26 0.50 0.09 -9.44
CA LEU A 26 1.58 -0.60 -10.13
C LEU A 26 1.10 -1.85 -10.88
N PRO A 27 1.68 -2.18 -12.05
CA PRO A 27 1.37 -3.43 -12.75
C PRO A 27 1.72 -4.69 -11.94
N PRO A 28 0.89 -5.74 -11.93
CA PRO A 28 1.21 -6.97 -11.21
C PRO A 28 2.21 -7.87 -11.97
N TYR A 29 2.48 -7.61 -13.26
CA TYR A 29 3.24 -8.52 -14.12
C TYR A 29 4.73 -8.19 -14.17
N LYS A 30 5.57 -9.15 -13.77
CA LYS A 30 7.05 -9.05 -13.83
C LYS A 30 7.58 -8.68 -15.22
N SER A 31 6.95 -9.19 -16.28
CA SER A 31 7.35 -8.95 -17.67
C SER A 31 7.31 -7.47 -18.07
N ILE A 32 6.40 -6.68 -17.50
CA ILE A 32 6.28 -5.24 -17.76
C ILE A 32 7.52 -4.52 -17.21
N TYR A 33 7.93 -4.85 -15.98
CA TYR A 33 9.12 -4.27 -15.37
C TYR A 33 10.41 -4.68 -16.09
N SER A 34 10.51 -5.93 -16.54
CA SER A 34 11.64 -6.37 -17.37
C SER A 34 11.72 -5.57 -18.67
N ASN A 35 10.57 -5.30 -19.32
CA ASN A 35 10.54 -4.46 -20.51
C ASN A 35 10.96 -3.01 -20.22
N TRP A 36 10.45 -2.40 -19.15
CA TRP A 36 10.81 -1.02 -18.76
C TRP A 36 12.26 -0.86 -18.32
N ALA A 37 12.89 -1.92 -17.78
CA ALA A 37 14.32 -1.91 -17.47
C ALA A 37 15.18 -1.80 -18.73
N SER A 38 14.77 -2.43 -19.83
CA SER A 38 15.49 -2.37 -21.12
C SER A 38 15.03 -1.22 -22.01
N ASN A 39 13.78 -0.78 -21.89
CA ASN A 39 13.13 0.20 -22.75
C ASN A 39 12.29 1.17 -21.90
N LYS A 40 12.93 2.01 -21.07
CA LYS A 40 12.22 2.93 -20.15
C LYS A 40 11.39 3.93 -20.97
N PRO A 41 10.05 3.94 -20.83
CA PRO A 41 9.23 4.94 -21.50
C PRO A 41 9.45 6.33 -20.90
N GLY A 42 9.43 7.38 -21.73
CA GLY A 42 9.62 8.76 -21.26
C GLY A 42 8.52 9.30 -20.34
N TRP A 43 7.35 8.63 -20.31
CA TRP A 43 6.24 8.98 -19.41
C TRP A 43 6.31 8.27 -18.06
N LEU A 44 7.23 7.32 -17.86
CA LEU A 44 7.26 6.48 -16.66
C LEU A 44 7.74 7.30 -15.45
N PRO A 45 6.92 7.47 -14.39
CA PRO A 45 7.33 8.22 -13.21
C PRO A 45 8.50 7.56 -12.48
N ASP A 46 9.39 8.37 -11.90
CA ASP A 46 10.60 7.86 -11.24
C ASP A 46 10.31 7.02 -9.99
N PHE A 47 9.18 7.28 -9.31
CA PHE A 47 8.80 6.49 -8.13
C PHE A 47 8.56 5.02 -8.44
N VAL A 48 8.26 4.65 -9.70
CA VAL A 48 7.87 3.29 -10.07
C VAL A 48 8.98 2.29 -9.77
N GLY A 49 10.23 2.63 -10.11
CA GLY A 49 11.38 1.78 -9.83
C GLY A 49 11.63 1.63 -8.33
N LEU A 50 11.51 2.73 -7.57
CA LEU A 50 11.69 2.74 -6.12
C LEU A 50 10.65 1.85 -5.42
N VAL A 51 9.37 2.07 -5.70
CA VAL A 51 8.26 1.32 -5.07
C VAL A 51 8.34 -0.15 -5.45
N ARG A 52 8.60 -0.48 -6.73
CA ARG A 52 8.75 -1.87 -7.16
C ARG A 52 9.87 -2.58 -6.40
N GLY A 53 11.01 -1.93 -6.17
CA GLY A 53 12.12 -2.51 -5.40
C GLY A 53 11.76 -2.81 -3.95
N GLN A 54 10.90 -1.99 -3.33
CA GLN A 54 10.43 -2.23 -1.96
C GLN A 54 9.52 -3.45 -1.85
N LEU A 55 8.81 -3.83 -2.94
CA LEU A 55 7.92 -5.00 -2.93
C LEU A 55 8.66 -6.33 -2.73
N ASP A 56 9.97 -6.40 -2.97
CA ASP A 56 10.75 -7.62 -2.74
C ASP A 56 10.94 -7.93 -1.24
N GLN A 57 10.76 -6.93 -0.37
CA GLN A 57 10.85 -7.07 1.09
C GLN A 57 9.53 -6.83 1.81
N ALA A 58 8.55 -6.23 1.12
CA ALA A 58 7.22 -6.01 1.65
C ALA A 58 6.51 -7.35 1.94
N LYS A 59 5.61 -7.32 2.92
CA LYS A 59 4.68 -8.42 3.19
C LYS A 59 3.28 -7.97 2.81
N CYS A 60 2.53 -8.84 2.15
CA CYS A 60 1.12 -8.60 1.96
C CYS A 60 0.42 -8.61 3.32
N ILE A 61 -0.57 -7.74 3.47
CA ILE A 61 -1.52 -7.83 4.58
C ILE A 61 -2.34 -9.10 4.32
N ASP A 62 -2.38 -9.99 5.30
CA ASP A 62 -3.15 -11.23 5.19
C ASP A 62 -4.63 -10.91 4.96
N ASN A 63 -5.26 -11.67 4.06
CA ASN A 63 -6.68 -11.53 3.75
C ASN A 63 -7.53 -12.14 4.87
N HIS A 64 -7.60 -11.41 5.97
CA HIS A 64 -8.36 -11.72 7.18
C HIS A 64 -9.34 -10.58 7.46
N LEU A 65 -10.44 -10.88 8.17
CA LEU A 65 -11.45 -9.87 8.53
C LEU A 65 -10.83 -8.63 9.19
N PHE A 66 -9.79 -8.83 9.97
CA PHE A 66 -9.07 -7.77 10.68
C PHE A 66 -7.82 -7.24 9.95
N GLY A 67 -7.51 -7.75 8.76
CA GLY A 67 -6.31 -7.37 7.99
C GLY A 67 -6.26 -5.87 7.71
N LEU A 68 -7.34 -5.30 7.16
CA LEU A 68 -7.46 -3.85 6.97
C LEU A 68 -8.12 -3.15 8.16
N GLN A 69 -9.07 -3.82 8.82
CA GLN A 69 -9.83 -3.23 9.92
C GLN A 69 -8.95 -2.86 11.12
N GLN A 70 -7.82 -3.55 11.33
CA GLN A 70 -6.85 -3.20 12.39
C GLN A 70 -6.37 -1.74 12.30
N PHE A 71 -6.25 -1.20 11.09
CA PHE A 71 -5.86 0.19 10.91
C PHE A 71 -6.98 1.15 11.30
N ILE A 72 -8.23 0.81 11.00
CA ILE A 72 -9.37 1.66 11.38
C ILE A 72 -9.55 1.64 12.90
N ILE A 73 -9.47 0.46 13.53
CA ILE A 73 -9.61 0.30 14.98
C ILE A 73 -8.49 1.03 15.73
N GLY A 74 -7.25 0.83 15.30
CA GLY A 74 -6.10 1.37 16.01
C GLY A 74 -5.92 2.88 15.82
N GLN A 75 -6.51 3.49 14.78
CA GLN A 75 -6.14 4.84 14.36
C GLN A 75 -6.25 5.87 15.48
N SER A 76 -7.41 5.94 16.12
CA SER A 76 -7.63 6.85 17.24
C SER A 76 -6.68 6.57 18.41
N VAL A 77 -6.24 5.31 18.58
CA VAL A 77 -5.39 4.86 19.68
C VAL A 77 -3.93 5.25 19.44
N TRP A 78 -3.32 4.96 18.28
CA TRP A 78 -1.93 5.38 18.03
C TRP A 78 -1.79 6.89 17.83
N GLU A 79 -2.86 7.58 17.41
CA GLU A 79 -2.86 9.03 17.29
C GLU A 79 -2.67 9.74 18.64
N THR A 80 -3.00 9.09 19.77
CA THR A 80 -2.71 9.64 21.12
C THR A 80 -1.21 9.91 21.30
N TYR A 81 -0.34 9.05 20.73
CA TYR A 81 1.11 9.27 20.73
C TYR A 81 1.50 10.43 19.83
N LEU A 82 0.94 10.51 18.62
CA LEU A 82 1.22 11.59 17.68
C LEU A 82 0.76 12.96 18.19
N LYS A 83 -0.29 12.99 19.01
CA LYS A 83 -0.83 14.19 19.66
C LYS A 83 -0.11 14.54 20.98
N GLY A 84 0.75 13.65 21.49
CA GLY A 84 1.48 13.83 22.74
C GLY A 84 0.69 13.55 24.02
N GLU A 85 -0.49 12.94 23.91
CA GLU A 85 -1.33 12.50 25.03
C GLU A 85 -0.71 11.28 25.72
N GLU A 86 -0.33 10.27 24.94
CA GLU A 86 0.56 9.18 25.37
C GLU A 86 2.00 9.53 24.98
N LYS A 87 2.93 9.46 25.93
CA LYS A 87 4.33 9.86 25.69
C LYS A 87 5.23 8.69 25.31
N ASN A 88 4.80 7.46 25.58
CA ASN A 88 5.56 6.25 25.33
C ASN A 88 5.01 5.52 24.09
N PRO A 89 5.77 5.46 22.98
CA PRO A 89 5.30 4.81 21.75
C PRO A 89 5.04 3.31 21.94
N ARG A 90 5.72 2.65 22.89
CA ARG A 90 5.48 1.23 23.18
C ARG A 90 4.14 1.02 23.88
N VAL A 91 3.73 1.95 24.73
CA VAL A 91 2.42 1.90 25.40
C VAL A 91 1.32 2.15 24.39
N ALA A 92 1.44 3.17 23.55
CA ALA A 92 0.49 3.42 22.47
C ALA A 92 0.34 2.21 21.54
N MET A 93 1.45 1.57 21.16
CA MET A 93 1.43 0.36 20.32
C MET A 93 0.76 -0.82 21.01
N GLN A 94 1.03 -1.05 22.31
CA GLN A 94 0.36 -2.11 23.06
C GLN A 94 -1.15 -1.87 23.15
N ASN A 95 -1.58 -0.63 23.38
CA ASN A 95 -2.99 -0.26 23.44
C ASN A 95 -3.70 -0.52 22.09
N VAL A 96 -3.02 -0.28 20.96
CA VAL A 96 -3.54 -0.64 19.62
C VAL A 96 -3.75 -2.15 19.52
N VAL A 97 -2.76 -2.95 19.89
CA VAL A 97 -2.84 -4.41 19.86
C VAL A 97 -4.01 -4.90 20.72
N ASP A 98 -4.16 -4.35 21.92
CA ASP A 98 -5.22 -4.72 22.85
C ASP A 98 -6.61 -4.35 22.31
N ALA A 99 -6.75 -3.18 21.66
CA ALA A 99 -8.00 -2.75 21.03
C ALA A 99 -8.40 -3.65 19.86
N VAL A 100 -7.44 -4.03 19.00
CA VAL A 100 -7.69 -4.96 17.89
C VAL A 100 -8.08 -6.34 18.43
N HIS A 101 -7.37 -6.87 19.43
CA HIS A 101 -7.70 -8.15 20.04
C HIS A 101 -9.07 -8.14 20.75
N ALA A 102 -9.45 -7.04 21.39
CA ALA A 102 -10.76 -6.90 22.00
C ALA A 102 -11.88 -6.98 20.95
N GLU A 103 -11.69 -6.33 19.80
CA GLU A 103 -12.64 -6.39 18.70
C GLU A 103 -12.70 -7.79 18.06
N MET A 104 -11.55 -8.44 17.89
CA MET A 104 -11.48 -9.84 17.41
C MET A 104 -12.22 -10.82 18.31
N LYS A 105 -12.29 -10.58 19.62
CA LYS A 105 -13.04 -11.41 20.57
C LYS A 105 -14.55 -11.12 20.58
N ARG A 106 -14.96 -9.96 20.05
CA ARG A 106 -16.36 -9.50 20.05
C ARG A 106 -17.15 -10.05 18.87
N GLY A 107 -16.49 -10.27 17.73
CA GLY A 107 -17.03 -10.93 16.55
C GLY A 107 -16.89 -12.45 16.60
#